data_AF-A0A1N6HVI4-F1
#
_entry.id   AF-A0A1N6HVI4-F1
#
_cell.length_a   1.000
_cell.length_b   1.000
_cell.length_c   1.000
_cell.angle_alpha   90.00
_cell.angle_beta   90.00
_cell.angle_gamma   90.00
#
_symmetry.space_group_name_H-M   'P 1'
#
loop_
_entity.id
_entity.type
_entity.pdbx_description
1 polymer ?
#
loop_
_entity_poly.entity_id
_entity_poly.type
_entity_poly.pdbx_seq_one_letter_code
_entity_poly.pdbx_strand_id
1 'polypeptide(L)' 'MSWTTGTVTQNGNTTLCWTITGSALSTHDNVVVGPIAGCSRLRINSIDVGRCPNQYRVCVRVLGSGAMSFRFYAEQMD' A
#
# COMPACT_ATOMS: atom_id res chain seq x y z
N MET A 1 -11.97 9.45 6.78
CA MET A 1 -10.73 8.75 6.39
C MET A 1 -10.95 7.25 6.50
N SER A 2 -10.79 6.49 5.42
CA SER A 2 -10.96 5.03 5.41
C SER A 2 -9.60 4.35 5.28
N TRP A 3 -9.32 3.39 6.15
CA TRP A 3 -8.09 2.61 6.12
C TRP A 3 -8.33 1.32 5.36
N THR A 4 -7.49 1.02 4.37
CA THR A 4 -7.42 -0.33 3.80
C THR A 4 -6.24 -1.05 4.42
N THR A 5 -6.47 -2.27 4.88
CA THR A 5 -5.42 -3.16 5.38
C THR A 5 -5.41 -4.45 4.56
N GLY A 6 -4.21 -4.91 4.20
CA GLY A 6 -4.03 -6.18 3.49
C GLY A 6 -2.94 -7.01 4.17
N THR A 7 -3.24 -8.27 4.48
CA THR A 7 -2.24 -9.24 4.92
C THR A 7 -1.81 -10.07 3.73
N VAL A 8 -0.50 -10.22 3.53
CA VAL A 8 0.05 -11.09 2.49
C VAL A 8 1.03 -12.07 3.09
N THR A 9 0.86 -13.34 2.73
CA THR A 9 1.86 -14.40 2.94
C THR A 9 2.42 -14.80 1.59
N GLN A 10 3.74 -14.76 1.44
CA GLN A 10 4.40 -15.06 0.17
C GLN A 10 5.72 -15.79 0.39
N ASN A 11 6.16 -16.51 -0.64
CA ASN A 11 7.44 -17.22 -0.64
C ASN A 11 8.31 -16.77 -1.82
N GLY A 12 8.81 -15.54 -1.76
CA GLY A 12 9.63 -14.94 -2.82
C GLY A 12 9.26 -13.50 -3.12
N ASN A 13 9.92 -12.94 -4.13
CA ASN A 13 9.70 -11.56 -4.55
C ASN A 13 8.37 -11.46 -5.31
N THR A 14 7.52 -10.51 -4.92
CA THR A 14 6.24 -10.28 -5.61
C THR A 14 5.84 -8.81 -5.56
N THR A 15 4.88 -8.46 -6.40
CA THR A 15 4.23 -7.15 -6.41
C THR A 15 2.77 -7.32 -6.03
N LEU A 16 2.34 -6.58 -5.03
CA LEU A 16 0.99 -6.63 -4.48
C LEU A 16 0.32 -5.30 -4.77
N CYS A 17 -0.88 -5.30 -5.34
CA CYS A 17 -1.57 -4.08 -5.71
C CYS A 17 -2.94 -3.98 -5.04
N TRP A 18 -3.27 -2.78 -4.56
CA TRP A 18 -4.56 -2.43 -3.99
C TRP A 18 -5.15 -1.23 -4.72
N THR A 19 -6.48 -1.18 -4.78
CA THR A 19 -7.22 -0.03 -5.29
C THR A 19 -7.95 0.61 -4.12
N ILE A 20 -7.67 1.89 -3.88
CA ILE A 20 -8.33 2.73 -2.89
C ILE A 20 -9.28 3.64 -3.64
N THR A 21 -10.56 3.65 -3.28
CA THR A 21 -11.57 4.53 -3.86
C THR A 21 -12.17 5.42 -2.78
N GLY A 22 -12.51 6.66 -3.15
CA GLY A 22 -13.14 7.60 -2.23
C GLY A 22 -13.47 8.90 -2.94
N SER A 23 -14.67 9.43 -2.67
CA SER A 23 -15.18 10.65 -3.32
C SER A 23 -14.45 11.94 -2.94
N ALA A 24 -13.56 11.88 -1.94
CA ALA A 24 -12.73 13.00 -1.48
C ALA A 24 -11.25 12.84 -1.85
N LEU A 25 -10.89 11.80 -2.60
CA LEU A 25 -9.49 11.55 -2.98
C LEU A 25 -9.06 12.48 -4.11
N SER A 26 -8.02 13.28 -3.88
CA SER A 26 -7.45 14.23 -4.83
C SER A 26 -6.09 13.77 -5.38
N THR A 27 -5.71 14.14 -6.59
CA THR A 27 -4.36 13.80 -7.11
C THR A 27 -3.21 14.39 -6.29
N HIS A 28 -3.50 15.31 -5.36
CA HIS A 28 -2.54 15.95 -4.47
C HIS A 28 -2.39 15.24 -3.11
N ASP A 29 -3.19 14.21 -2.83
CA ASP A 29 -3.10 13.53 -1.54
C ASP A 29 -1.79 12.75 -1.40
N ASN A 30 -1.25 12.78 -0.18
CA ASN A 30 -0.17 11.92 0.25
C ASN A 30 -0.67 10.50 0.41
N VAL A 31 -0.06 9.57 -0.31
CA VAL A 31 -0.30 8.14 -0.08
C VAL A 31 0.85 7.59 0.74
N VAL A 32 0.52 7.09 1.92
CA VAL A 32 1.50 6.49 2.81
C VAL A 32 1.23 5.02 2.97
N VAL A 33 2.32 4.27 2.88
CA VAL A 33 2.34 2.81 2.89
C VAL A 33 3.37 2.37 3.93
N GLY A 34 2.94 1.53 4.86
CA GLY A 34 3.82 1.01 5.89
C GLY A 34 3.46 -0.41 6.33
N PRO A 35 4.46 -1.19 6.79
CA PRO A 35 4.18 -2.43 7.50
C PRO A 35 3.56 -2.11 8.86
N ILE A 36 2.50 -2.83 9.23
CA ILE A 36 1.87 -2.71 10.56
C ILE A 36 2.13 -3.93 11.46
N ALA A 37 2.48 -5.06 10.85
CA ALA A 37 2.93 -6.27 11.53
C ALA A 37 3.56 -7.22 10.50
N GLY A 38 4.54 -8.04 10.87
CA GLY A 38 5.08 -9.05 9.95
C GLY A 38 6.43 -9.62 10.35
N CYS A 39 6.79 -10.75 9.73
CA CYS A 39 8.05 -11.43 9.95
C CYS A 39 9.25 -10.63 9.39
N SER A 40 10.36 -10.65 10.12
CA SER A 40 11.63 -9.95 9.85
C SER A 40 12.32 -10.27 8.52
N ARG A 41 11.79 -11.18 7.71
CA ARG A 41 12.38 -11.63 6.43
C ARG A 41 11.75 -10.99 5.20
N LEU A 42 10.62 -10.31 5.35
CA LEU A 42 10.01 -9.51 4.28
C LEU A 42 10.50 -8.07 4.35
N ARG A 43 10.77 -7.48 3.18
CA ARG A 43 11.19 -6.07 3.06
C ARG A 43 10.53 -5.39 1.87
N ILE A 44 10.08 -4.16 2.07
CA ILE A 44 9.56 -3.33 0.98
C ILE A 44 10.75 -2.87 0.13
N ASN A 45 10.69 -3.14 -1.17
CA ASN A 45 11.70 -2.71 -2.13
C ASN A 45 11.30 -1.43 -2.86
N SER A 46 10.03 -1.31 -3.24
CA SER A 46 9.52 -0.13 -3.92
C SER A 46 8.01 -0.02 -3.74
N ILE A 47 7.51 1.21 -3.78
CA ILE A 47 6.09 1.53 -3.75
C ILE A 47 5.81 2.36 -5.01
N ASP A 48 4.81 1.95 -5.77
CA ASP A 48 4.29 2.68 -6.92
C ASP A 48 2.85 3.09 -6.65
N VAL A 49 2.51 4.34 -6.96
CA VAL A 49 1.19 4.93 -6.68
C VAL A 49 0.67 5.58 -7.96
N GLY A 50 -0.27 4.90 -8.61
CA GLY A 50 -1.06 5.48 -9.70
C GLY A 50 -2.18 6.33 -9.12
N ARG A 51 -2.22 7.61 -9.48
CA ARG A 51 -3.24 8.56 -9.01
C ARG A 51 -4.27 8.86 -10.10
N CYS A 52 -5.53 8.69 -9.76
CA CYS A 52 -6.68 9.08 -10.58
C CYS A 52 -7.66 9.91 -9.71
N PRO A 53 -8.51 10.75 -10.31
CA PRO A 53 -9.59 11.39 -9.56
C PRO A 53 -10.42 10.34 -8.83
N ASN A 54 -10.64 10.51 -7.52
CA ASN A 54 -11.41 9.61 -6.66
C ASN A 54 -10.85 8.18 -6.50
N GLN A 55 -9.63 7.89 -6.99
CA GLN A 55 -9.07 6.54 -6.96
C GLN A 55 -7.54 6.53 -6.97
N TYR A 56 -6.92 5.72 -6.10
CA TYR A 56 -5.50 5.39 -6.18
C TYR A 56 -5.28 3.90 -6.39
N ARG A 57 -4.27 3.58 -7.19
CA ARG A 57 -3.71 2.24 -7.29
C ARG A 57 -2.36 2.22 -6.60
N VAL A 58 -2.25 1.44 -5.54
CA VAL A 58 -1.00 1.31 -4.77
C VAL A 58 -0.42 -0.06 -5.00
N CYS A 59 0.77 -0.13 -5.58
CA CYS A 59 1.50 -1.37 -5.81
C CYS A 59 2.78 -1.40 -4.96
N VAL A 60 2.96 -2.42 -4.14
CA VAL A 60 4.11 -2.60 -3.26
C VAL A 60 4.91 -3.80 -3.74
N ARG A 61 6.17 -3.57 -4.09
CA ARG A 61 7.13 -4.64 -4.36
C ARG A 61 7.78 -5.07 -3.07
N VAL A 62 7.68 -6.34 -2.77
CA VAL A 62 8.15 -6.96 -1.53
C VAL A 62 9.13 -8.08 -1.87
N LEU A 63 10.22 -8.16 -1.11
CA LEU A 63 11.25 -9.18 -1.28
C LEU A 63 11.30 -10.10 -0.07
N GLY A 64 11.68 -11.35 -0.31
CA GLY A 64 11.82 -12.38 0.72
C GLY A 64 10.56 -13.22 0.92
N SER A 65 10.52 -13.96 2.03
CA SER A 65 9.44 -14.91 2.33
C SER A 65 8.92 -14.68 3.74
N GLY A 66 7.60 -14.79 3.92
CA GLY A 66 6.94 -14.63 5.21
C GLY A 66 5.54 -14.06 5.07
N ALA A 67 5.00 -13.58 6.19
CA ALA A 67 3.74 -12.84 6.25
C ALA A 67 3.99 -11.39 6.69
N MET A 68 3.35 -10.44 6.01
CA MET A 68 3.37 -9.01 6.34
C MET A 68 2.00 -8.39 6.10
N SER A 69 1.59 -7.56 7.04
CA SER A 69 0.39 -6.73 6.96
C SER A 69 0.76 -5.32 6.57
N PHE A 70 0.04 -4.78 5.60
CA PHE A 70 0.22 -3.42 5.08
C PHE A 70 -0.96 -2.56 5.47
N ARG A 71 -0.67 -1.28 5.72
CA ARG A 71 -1.67 -0.24 5.87
C ARG A 71 -1.44 0.87 4.86
N PHE A 72 -2.54 1.35 4.30
CA PHE A 72 -2.55 2.42 3.31
C PHE A 72 -3.40 3.57 3.82
N TYR A 73 -2.91 4.81 3.69
CA TYR A 73 -3.72 6.01 3.89
C TYR A 73 -3.50 7.03 2.78
N ALA A 74 -4.56 7.78 2.51
CA ALA A 74 -4.54 9.00 1.72
C ALA A 74 -4.76 10.18 2.68
N GLU A 75 -3.78 11.06 2.78
CA GLU A 75 -3.86 12.29 3.57
C GLU A 75 -3.94 13.47 2.61
N GLN A 76 -5.02 14.24 2.75
CA GLN A 76 -5.20 15.46 1.98
C GLN A 76 -4.15 16.47 2.42
N MET A 77 -3.35 16.97 1.48
CA MET A 77 -2.52 18.13 1.75
C MET A 77 -3.38 19.39 1.61
N ASP A 78 -3.41 20.22 2.66
CA ASP A 78 -4.02 21.56 2.66
C ASP A 78 -3.23 22.54 1.78
#